data_AF-A0A818LHS4-F1
#
_entry.id   AF-A0A818LHS4-F1
#
_cell.length_a   1.000
_cell.length_b   1.000
_cell.length_c   1.000
_cell.angle_alpha   90.00
_cell.angle_beta   90.00
_cell.angle_gamma   90.00
#
_symmetry.space_group_name_H-M   'P 1'
#
loop_
_entity.id
_entity.type
_entity.pdbx_description
1 polymer ?
#
loop_
_entity_poly.entity_id
_entity_poly.type
_entity_poly.pdbx_seq_one_letter_code
_entity_poly.pdbx_strand_id
1 'polypeptide(L)'
;MEGSVCKLPEIIALKKKYKAYLYVDEAHSIGAIGSHGRGVVDYWNIDPNDIDIHMGTFTKSFCSVGGYIAGEKRIKQLACNVHYFRRQLVDMGFIVYGNKDSPVVPALRAFDEVGYLTGLQCSKRKPLRRLAELNPEDYVED
;
A
#
# COMPACT_ATOMS: atom_id res chain seq x y z
N MET A 1 5.76 5.30 -24.56
CA MET A 1 5.79 6.08 -25.81
C MET A 1 6.73 5.41 -26.82
N GLU A 2 7.94 4.98 -26.45
CA GLU A 2 8.78 4.15 -27.37
C GLU A 2 8.43 2.65 -27.45
N GLY A 3 7.64 2.09 -26.54
CA GLY A 3 7.35 0.64 -26.53
C GLY A 3 8.58 -0.23 -26.21
N SER A 4 9.62 0.37 -25.62
CA SER A 4 10.81 -0.34 -25.17
C SER A 4 10.51 -1.22 -23.96
N VAL A 5 11.11 -2.41 -23.94
CA VAL A 5 11.01 -3.33 -22.81
C VAL A 5 12.19 -3.06 -21.86
N CYS A 6 11.89 -2.90 -20.57
CA CYS A 6 12.91 -2.67 -19.56
C CYS A 6 13.79 -3.93 -19.37
N LYS A 7 15.06 -3.70 -19.00
CA LYS A 7 16.00 -4.78 -18.68
C LYS A 7 15.75 -5.34 -17.28
N LEU A 8 14.62 -6.03 -17.11
CA LEU A 8 14.14 -6.49 -15.82
C LEU A 8 15.14 -7.37 -15.03
N PRO A 9 15.91 -8.29 -15.65
CA PRO A 9 16.92 -9.06 -14.92
C PRO A 9 17.99 -8.19 -14.25
N GLU A 10 18.48 -7.15 -14.94
CA GLU A 10 19.49 -6.23 -14.42
C GLU A 10 18.93 -5.40 -13.26
N ILE A 11 17.67 -4.97 -13.37
CA ILE A 11 16.97 -4.21 -12.32
C ILE A 11 16.79 -5.08 -11.06
N ILE A 12 16.44 -6.36 -11.21
CA ILE A 12 16.32 -7.28 -10.07
C ILE A 12 17.68 -7.55 -9.41
N ALA A 13 18.76 -7.62 -10.19
CA ALA A 13 20.10 -7.73 -9.64
C ALA A 13 20.45 -6.51 -8.77
N LEU A 14 20.09 -5.30 -9.23
CA LEU A 14 20.24 -4.06 -8.45
C LEU A 14 19.35 -4.06 -7.20
N LYS A 15 18.09 -4.48 -7.32
CA LYS A 15 17.18 -4.66 -6.18
C LYS A 15 17.84 -5.50 -5.08
N LYS A 16 18.37 -6.68 -5.45
CA LYS A 16 19.04 -7.62 -4.53
C LYS A 16 20.30 -7.00 -3.92
N LYS A 17 21.12 -6.30 -4.72
CA LYS A 17 22.34 -5.64 -4.26
C LYS A 17 22.08 -4.51 -3.25
N TYR A 18 21.09 -3.66 -3.53
CA TYR A 18 20.81 -2.47 -2.72
C TYR A 18 19.69 -2.66 -1.70
N LYS A 19 19.12 -3.87 -1.61
CA LYS A 19 17.96 -4.20 -0.75
C LYS A 19 16.80 -3.21 -0.96
N ALA A 20 16.60 -2.83 -2.21
CA ALA A 20 15.54 -1.91 -2.61
C ALA A 20 14.22 -2.66 -2.79
N TYR A 21 13.12 -1.90 -2.79
CA TYR A 21 11.82 -2.40 -3.23
C TYR A 21 11.68 -2.18 -4.73
N LEU A 22 11.05 -3.14 -5.40
CA LEU A 22 10.77 -3.11 -6.83
C LEU A 22 9.26 -3.14 -7.05
N TYR A 23 8.77 -2.02 -7.58
CA TYR A 23 7.40 -1.84 -8.06
C TYR A 23 7.42 -1.87 -9.58
N VAL A 24 6.62 -2.74 -10.19
CA VAL A 24 6.51 -2.85 -11.65
C VAL A 24 5.09 -2.51 -12.08
N ASP A 25 4.98 -1.49 -12.94
CA ASP A 25 3.74 -1.12 -13.62
C ASP A 25 3.67 -1.87 -14.97
N GLU A 26 2.75 -2.81 -15.06
CA GLU A 26 2.50 -3.68 -16.19
C GLU A 26 1.37 -3.15 -17.10
N ALA A 27 0.91 -1.91 -16.94
CA ALA A 27 -0.29 -1.40 -17.61
C ALA A 27 -0.26 -1.49 -19.16
N HIS A 28 0.91 -1.58 -19.78
CA HIS A 28 1.09 -1.73 -21.24
C HIS A 28 1.63 -3.10 -21.66
N SER A 29 2.08 -3.93 -20.73
CA SER A 29 2.71 -5.23 -21.00
C SER A 29 1.78 -6.39 -20.68
N ILE A 30 0.96 -6.29 -19.62
CA ILE A 30 -0.01 -7.32 -19.27
C ILE A 30 -1.01 -7.53 -20.41
N GLY A 31 -1.25 -8.79 -20.79
CA GLY A 31 -2.07 -9.19 -21.92
C GLY A 31 -1.47 -8.92 -23.31
N ALA A 32 -0.32 -8.23 -23.40
CA ALA A 32 0.31 -7.87 -24.67
C ALA A 32 1.59 -8.67 -24.97
N ILE A 33 2.38 -8.99 -23.94
CA ILE A 33 3.66 -9.70 -24.07
C ILE A 33 3.78 -10.86 -23.06
N GLY A 34 4.76 -11.72 -23.30
CA GLY A 34 4.96 -12.98 -22.56
C GLY A 34 4.19 -14.13 -23.19
N SER A 35 4.71 -15.36 -23.08
CA SER A 35 4.10 -16.55 -23.70
C SER A 35 2.69 -16.84 -23.19
N HIS A 36 2.38 -16.41 -21.97
CA HIS A 36 1.09 -16.55 -21.32
C HIS A 36 0.35 -15.21 -21.19
N GLY A 37 0.85 -14.14 -21.82
CA GLY A 37 0.29 -12.80 -21.69
C GLY A 37 0.40 -12.20 -20.28
N ARG A 38 1.31 -12.71 -19.45
CA ARG A 38 1.49 -12.25 -18.06
C ARG A 38 2.40 -11.03 -17.93
N GLY A 39 2.79 -10.41 -19.04
CA GLY A 39 3.52 -9.14 -19.03
C GLY A 39 5.04 -9.29 -19.09
N VAL A 40 5.76 -8.27 -18.63
CA VAL A 40 7.22 -8.19 -18.79
C VAL A 40 7.96 -9.24 -17.96
N VAL A 41 7.38 -9.66 -16.84
CA VAL A 41 7.92 -10.74 -15.99
C VAL A 41 7.94 -12.07 -16.74
N ASP A 42 6.84 -12.38 -17.45
CA ASP A 42 6.71 -13.60 -18.25
C ASP A 42 7.50 -13.51 -19.55
N TYR A 43 7.62 -12.33 -20.15
CA TYR A 43 8.49 -12.08 -21.30
C TYR A 43 9.96 -12.45 -21.01
N TRP A 44 10.46 -12.11 -19.82
CA TRP A 44 11.83 -12.46 -19.41
C TRP A 44 11.95 -13.82 -18.71
N ASN A 45 10.85 -14.58 -18.57
CA ASN A 45 10.80 -15.84 -17.82
C ASN A 45 11.34 -15.72 -16.38
N ILE A 46 10.96 -14.65 -15.69
CA ILE A 46 11.36 -14.35 -14.32
C ILE A 46 10.28 -14.84 -13.35
N ASP A 47 10.70 -15.27 -12.16
CA ASP A 47 9.76 -15.58 -11.07
C ASP A 47 9.01 -14.31 -10.64
N PRO A 48 7.67 -14.26 -10.69
CA PRO A 48 6.88 -13.12 -10.21
C PRO A 48 7.16 -12.72 -8.76
N ASN A 49 7.67 -13.65 -7.93
CA ASN A 49 8.04 -13.36 -6.54
C ASN A 49 9.30 -12.49 -6.40
N ASP A 50 10.10 -12.33 -7.46
CA ASP A 50 11.24 -11.40 -7.46
C ASP A 50 10.79 -9.92 -7.51
N ILE A 51 9.51 -9.65 -7.78
CA ILE A 51 8.90 -8.32 -7.78
C ILE A 51 8.04 -8.14 -6.51
N ASP A 52 8.17 -7.01 -5.81
CA ASP A 52 7.48 -6.82 -4.53
C ASP A 52 6.02 -6.37 -4.72
N ILE A 53 5.80 -5.53 -5.74
CA ILE A 53 4.47 -5.06 -6.11
C ILE A 53 4.36 -5.06 -7.63
N HIS A 54 3.35 -5.77 -8.12
CA HIS A 54 2.87 -5.69 -9.49
C HIS A 54 1.65 -4.78 -9.53
N MET A 55 1.59 -3.90 -10.51
CA MET A 55 0.41 -3.11 -10.81
C MET A 55 0.03 -3.31 -12.27
N GLY A 56 -1.26 -3.32 -12.56
CA GLY A 56 -1.73 -3.29 -13.94
C GLY A 56 -3.10 -2.63 -14.06
N THR A 57 -3.53 -2.42 -15.30
CA THR A 57 -4.85 -1.85 -15.61
C THR A 57 -5.64 -2.76 -16.53
N PHE A 58 -6.95 -2.77 -16.36
CA PHE A 58 -7.88 -3.47 -17.25
C PHE A 58 -8.30 -2.64 -18.47
N THR A 59 -7.92 -1.35 -18.52
CA THR A 59 -8.36 -0.40 -19.56
C THR A 59 -7.70 -0.54 -20.91
N LYS A 60 -6.66 -1.38 -21.03
CA LYS A 60 -5.88 -1.56 -22.27
C LYS A 60 -6.15 -2.93 -22.88
N SER A 61 -5.22 -3.87 -22.72
CA SER A 61 -5.29 -5.22 -23.30
C SER A 61 -6.56 -6.00 -22.94
N PHE A 62 -7.23 -5.63 -21.84
CA PHE A 62 -8.43 -6.31 -21.33
C PHE A 62 -9.76 -5.59 -21.66
N CYS A 63 -9.75 -4.47 -22.39
CA CYS A 63 -10.95 -3.74 -22.84
C CYS A 63 -12.02 -3.53 -21.75
N SER A 64 -11.60 -3.32 -20.49
CA SER A 64 -12.48 -3.19 -19.33
C SER A 64 -12.12 -1.92 -18.54
N VAL A 65 -12.57 -1.79 -17.29
CA VAL A 65 -12.32 -0.62 -16.45
C VAL A 65 -11.70 -1.02 -15.12
N GLY A 66 -10.80 -0.18 -14.61
CA GLY A 66 -10.13 -0.36 -13.33
C GLY A 66 -8.68 -0.83 -13.45
N GLY A 67 -8.13 -1.27 -12.33
CA GLY A 67 -6.78 -1.79 -12.23
C GLY A 67 -6.59 -2.63 -10.98
N TYR A 68 -5.44 -3.28 -10.89
CA TYR A 68 -5.11 -4.16 -9.80
C TYR A 68 -3.71 -3.86 -9.27
N ILE A 69 -3.49 -4.22 -8.01
CA ILE A 69 -2.18 -4.24 -7.38
C ILE A 69 -2.04 -5.61 -6.72
N ALA A 70 -0.93 -6.31 -6.96
CA ALA A 70 -0.61 -7.60 -6.37
C ALA A 70 0.75 -7.55 -5.67
N GLY A 71 0.85 -8.09 -4.46
CA GLY A 71 2.07 -8.06 -3.65
C GLY A 71 1.77 -8.41 -2.20
N GLU A 72 1.76 -9.71 -1.87
CA GLU A 72 1.19 -10.22 -0.61
C GLU A 72 1.75 -9.54 0.64
N LYS A 73 3.07 -9.64 0.85
CA LYS A 73 3.71 -9.10 2.06
C LYS A 73 3.56 -7.58 2.15
N ARG A 74 3.70 -6.88 1.02
CA ARG A 74 3.75 -5.42 1.01
C ARG A 74 2.37 -4.79 1.12
N ILE A 75 1.36 -5.39 0.49
CA ILE A 75 -0.05 -4.99 0.64
C ILE A 75 -0.51 -5.25 2.08
N LYS A 76 -0.18 -6.43 2.65
CA LYS A 76 -0.46 -6.72 4.07
C LYS A 76 0.18 -5.69 4.99
N GLN A 77 1.48 -5.41 4.83
CA GLN A 77 2.17 -4.39 5.64
C GLN A 77 1.55 -3.01 5.48
N LEU A 78 1.17 -2.60 4.26
CA LEU A 78 0.53 -1.32 4.01
C LEU A 78 -0.81 -1.25 4.75
N ALA A 79 -1.63 -2.28 4.68
CA ALA A 79 -2.91 -2.35 5.40
C ALA A 79 -2.70 -2.22 6.93
N CYS A 80 -1.79 -3.00 7.52
CA CYS A 80 -1.46 -2.91 8.94
C CYS A 80 -1.01 -1.50 9.34
N ASN A 81 -0.09 -0.90 8.57
CA ASN A 81 0.42 0.46 8.82
C ASN A 81 -0.71 1.51 8.76
N VAL A 82 -1.64 1.36 7.81
CA VAL A 82 -2.77 2.28 7.65
C VAL A 82 -3.72 2.18 8.83
N HIS A 83 -4.09 0.98 9.26
CA HIS A 83 -4.94 0.80 10.44
C HIS A 83 -4.30 1.37 11.70
N TYR A 84 -3.02 1.09 11.91
CA TYR A 84 -2.26 1.61 13.03
C TYR A 84 -2.24 3.15 13.01
N PHE A 85 -1.83 3.75 11.89
CA PHE A 85 -1.71 5.20 11.76
C PHE A 85 -3.05 5.92 11.95
N ARG A 86 -4.13 5.39 11.36
CA ARG A 86 -5.49 5.92 11.53
C ARG A 86 -5.92 5.89 13.01
N ARG A 87 -5.63 4.80 13.72
CA ARG A 87 -5.95 4.68 15.14
C ARG A 87 -5.20 5.70 15.99
N GLN A 88 -3.91 5.88 15.73
CA GLN A 88 -3.09 6.87 16.44
C GLN A 88 -3.61 8.29 16.23
N LEU A 89 -4.02 8.64 15.00
CA LEU A 89 -4.63 9.95 14.72
C LEU A 89 -5.93 10.16 15.51
N VAL A 90 -6.79 9.16 15.60
CA VAL A 90 -8.02 9.23 16.41
C VAL A 90 -7.71 9.37 17.90
N ASP A 91 -6.70 8.66 18.41
CA ASP A 91 -6.29 8.75 19.82
C ASP A 91 -5.63 10.11 20.14
N MET A 92 -5.03 10.76 19.15
CA MET A 92 -4.54 12.14 19.21
C MET A 92 -5.64 13.21 19.07
N GLY A 93 -6.91 12.82 18.91
CA GLY A 93 -8.05 13.74 18.81
C GLY A 93 -8.34 14.28 17.40
N PHE A 94 -7.75 13.69 16.35
CA PHE A 94 -8.11 14.03 14.97
C PHE A 94 -9.43 13.39 14.57
N ILE A 95 -10.22 14.11 13.77
CA ILE A 95 -11.35 13.51 13.05
C ILE A 95 -10.80 12.92 11.74
N VAL A 96 -10.91 11.61 11.59
CA VAL A 96 -10.36 10.86 10.45
C VAL A 96 -11.50 10.36 9.55
N TYR A 97 -11.46 10.71 8.26
CA TYR A 97 -12.53 10.42 7.29
C TYR A 97 -12.16 9.32 6.28
N GLY A 98 -13.16 8.75 5.62
CA GLY A 98 -13.00 7.76 4.56
C GLY A 98 -12.93 6.30 5.02
N ASN A 99 -12.70 5.39 4.08
CA ASN A 99 -12.63 3.96 4.34
C ASN A 99 -11.44 3.60 5.26
N LYS A 100 -11.64 2.68 6.21
CA LYS A 100 -10.61 2.19 7.14
C LYS A 100 -9.44 1.52 6.44
N ASP A 101 -9.69 0.88 5.29
CA ASP A 101 -8.70 0.15 4.51
C ASP A 101 -7.99 1.05 3.49
N SER A 102 -8.41 2.32 3.38
CA SER A 102 -7.81 3.27 2.45
C SER A 102 -6.43 3.70 2.91
N PRO A 103 -5.37 3.55 2.07
CA PRO A 103 -4.04 4.04 2.39
C PRO A 103 -3.95 5.57 2.39
N VAL A 104 -4.94 6.26 1.81
CA VAL A 104 -5.10 7.70 1.95
C VAL A 104 -5.91 7.96 3.22
N VAL A 105 -5.32 8.72 4.14
CA VAL A 105 -5.89 9.03 5.46
C VAL A 105 -6.15 10.54 5.58
N PRO A 106 -7.32 11.04 5.14
CA PRO A 106 -7.74 12.40 5.41
C PRO A 106 -8.00 12.59 6.91
N ALA A 107 -7.33 13.57 7.51
CA ALA A 107 -7.49 13.91 8.92
C ALA A 107 -7.61 15.42 9.10
N LEU A 108 -8.54 15.84 9.95
CA LEU A 108 -8.75 17.23 10.34
C LEU A 108 -8.43 17.38 11.83
N ARG A 109 -7.60 18.38 12.15
CA ARG A 109 -7.34 18.76 13.55
C ARG A 109 -8.52 19.58 14.03
N ALA A 110 -9.24 19.09 15.03
CA ALA A 110 -10.14 19.95 15.77
C ALA A 110 -9.27 20.93 16.59
N PHE A 111 -9.39 22.23 16.32
CA PHE A 111 -8.88 23.26 17.22
C PHE A 111 -9.95 23.49 18.29
N ASP A 112 -9.61 23.16 19.53
CA ASP A 112 -10.54 23.27 20.65
C ASP A 112 -10.63 24.72 21.14
N GLU A 113 -11.52 25.52 20.52
CA GLU A 113 -12.26 26.54 21.27
C GLU A 113 -13.69 26.08 21.58
N VAL A 114 -14.21 25.09 20.82
CA VAL A 114 -15.62 24.64 20.90
C VAL A 114 -15.83 23.47 21.86
N GLY A 115 -14.76 22.83 22.35
CA GLY A 115 -14.82 21.73 23.30
C GLY A 115 -15.41 22.10 24.68
N TYR A 116 -15.43 23.39 25.02
CA TYR A 116 -16.05 23.87 26.27
C TYR A 116 -17.59 23.95 26.19
N LEU A 117 -18.17 24.07 24.99
CA LEU A 117 -19.61 24.35 24.82
C LEU A 117 -20.45 23.08 24.60
N THR A 118 -19.87 21.97 24.15
CA THR A 118 -20.65 20.78 23.74
C THR A 118 -20.67 19.62 24.74
N GLY A 119 -19.99 19.73 25.89
CA GLY A 119 -20.12 18.76 26.98
C GLY A 119 -19.74 17.31 26.64
N LEU A 120 -19.11 17.06 25.49
CA LEU A 120 -18.58 15.76 25.11
C LEU A 120 -17.29 15.52 25.88
N GLN A 121 -17.46 15.06 27.11
CA GLN A 121 -16.40 14.68 28.01
C GLN A 121 -15.59 13.54 27.36
N CYS A 122 -14.40 13.89 26.85
CA CYS A 122 -13.37 12.93 26.45
C CYS A 122 -12.85 12.23 27.72
N SER A 123 -13.66 11.33 28.27
CA SER A 123 -13.42 10.66 29.53
C SER A 123 -12.98 9.23 29.29
N LYS A 124 -11.76 8.92 29.76
CA LYS A 124 -11.16 7.59 29.97
C LYS A 124 -10.68 6.85 28.71
N ARG A 125 -9.47 7.17 28.24
CA ARG A 125 -8.66 6.20 27.47
C ARG A 125 -7.35 5.91 28.21
N LYS A 126 -7.00 4.62 28.26
CA LYS A 126 -5.81 4.07 28.95
C LYS A 126 -4.54 4.82 28.53
N PRO A 127 -3.53 4.96 29.41
CA PRO A 127 -2.28 5.59 29.05
C PRO A 127 -1.64 4.84 27.86
N LEU A 128 -1.27 5.61 26.84
CA LEU A 128 -0.58 5.14 25.64
C LEU A 128 0.72 4.42 26.04
N ARG A 129 0.89 3.16 25.62
CA ARG A 129 2.24 2.58 25.50
C ARG A 129 3.02 3.43 24.49
N ARG A 130 4.29 3.70 24.76
CA ARG A 130 5.11 4.55 23.87
C ARG A 130 5.19 3.88 22.50
N LEU A 131 5.12 4.67 21.44
CA LEU A 131 5.25 4.25 20.03
C LEU A 131 6.46 3.32 19.77
N ALA A 132 7.50 3.37 20.61
CA ALA A 132 8.69 2.54 20.51
C ALA A 132 8.53 1.10 21.07
N GLU A 133 7.41 0.78 21.73
CA GLU A 133 7.21 -0.48 22.47
C GLU A 133 6.22 -1.44 21.78
N LEU A 134 5.72 -1.11 20.59
CA LEU A 134 4.72 -1.90 19.87
C LEU A 134 5.37 -2.59 18.68
N ASN A 135 5.34 -3.93 18.65
CA ASN A 135 5.88 -4.69 17.54
C ASN A 135 4.83 -4.82 16.42
N PRO A 136 5.20 -4.71 15.14
CA PRO A 136 4.30 -4.93 14.01
C PRO A 136 3.62 -6.31 14.01
N GLU A 137 4.25 -7.30 14.66
CA GLU A 137 3.78 -8.69 14.74
C GLU A 137 2.66 -8.91 15.77
N ASP A 138 2.45 -7.96 16.69
CA ASP A 138 1.36 -8.03 17.69
C ASP A 138 -0.04 -7.82 17.08
N TYR A 139 -0.12 -7.57 15.77
CA TYR A 139 -1.33 -7.08 15.08
C TYR A 139 -1.71 -7.89 13.83
N VAL A 140 -1.13 -9.08 13.67
CA VAL A 140 -1.67 -10.09 12.74
C VAL A 140 -2.73 -10.86 13.52
N GLU A 141 -4.00 -10.46 13.45
CA GLU A 141 -5.10 -11.36 13.82
C GLU A 141 -5.36 -12.33 12.66
N ASP A 142 -5.66 -13.59 13.01
CA ASP A 142 -5.92 -14.73 12.12
C ASP A 142 -7.00 -14.46 11.04
#